data_AF-A0A963JXX3-F1
#
_entry.id   AF-A0A963JXX3-F1
#
_cell.length_a   1.000
_cell.length_b   1.000
_cell.length_c   1.000
_cell.angle_alpha   90.00
_cell.angle_beta   90.00
_cell.angle_gamma   90.00
#
_symmetry.space_group_name_H-M   'P 1'
#
loop_
_entity.id
_entity.type
_entity.pdbx_description
1 polymer ?
#
loop_
_entity_poly.entity_id
_entity_poly.type
_entity_poly.pdbx_seq_one_letter_code
_entity_poly.pdbx_strand_id
1 'polypeptide(L)'
;GGGGGALKGAAGGGAMAILGSLALTALKNYQANAAASTEAAPAQRMAPPPVTREEVADVTDPRTERLVLRAMIDAAKADGKVDQDEMQRIIGQIEPGSVTPEERQYVIDEMSRPADPGGLAREVRSPAVAAEVYAASILAIHIDTEAERAYLRNLATALRLDAGTVQRLHQMTGAPAV
;
A
#
# COMPACT_ATOMS: atom_id res chain seq x y z
N GLY A 1 -13.94 -30.31 -17.08
CA GLY A 1 -12.56 -30.07 -16.65
C GLY A 1 -12.48 -28.66 -16.11
N GLY A 2 -12.41 -28.51 -14.79
CA GLY A 2 -12.40 -27.20 -14.13
C GLY A 2 -10.97 -26.73 -13.85
N GLY A 3 -10.64 -25.54 -14.34
CA GLY A 3 -9.35 -24.88 -14.10
C GLY A 3 -9.29 -24.32 -12.68
N GLY A 4 -8.56 -25.00 -11.81
CA GLY A 4 -8.14 -24.49 -10.50
C GLY A 4 -6.62 -24.42 -10.47
N GLY A 5 -6.06 -23.26 -10.81
CA GLY A 5 -4.61 -23.10 -10.92
C GLY A 5 -4.06 -21.72 -10.55
N ALA A 6 -4.87 -20.86 -9.92
CA ALA A 6 -4.48 -19.47 -9.64
C ALA A 6 -4.25 -19.22 -8.14
N LEU A 7 -3.50 -20.07 -7.43
CA LEU A 7 -3.10 -19.79 -6.04
C LEU A 7 -1.70 -20.29 -5.64
N LYS A 8 -0.95 -21.01 -6.49
CA LYS A 8 0.32 -21.64 -6.10
C LYS A 8 1.57 -20.84 -6.50
N GLY A 9 1.56 -19.53 -6.27
CA GLY A 9 2.63 -18.62 -6.68
C GLY A 9 3.10 -17.62 -5.62
N ALA A 10 2.73 -17.77 -4.35
CA ALA A 10 3.22 -16.95 -3.24
C ALA A 10 4.61 -17.41 -2.75
N ALA A 11 5.57 -17.55 -3.66
CA ALA A 11 6.96 -17.85 -3.32
C ALA A 11 7.69 -16.55 -2.96
N GLY A 12 7.30 -16.01 -1.80
CA GLY A 12 7.71 -14.74 -1.19
C GLY A 12 6.78 -14.47 0.00
N GLY A 13 6.62 -15.48 0.86
CA GLY A 13 5.54 -15.56 1.84
C GLY A 13 5.79 -14.66 3.06
N GLY A 14 5.16 -13.48 3.07
CA GLY A 14 5.17 -12.53 4.18
C GLY A 14 4.03 -11.51 4.05
N ALA A 15 3.92 -10.58 5.00
CA ALA A 15 2.87 -9.55 5.04
C ALA A 15 2.72 -8.79 3.70
N MET A 16 3.82 -8.58 2.96
CA MET A 16 3.84 -7.96 1.63
C MET A 16 2.95 -8.66 0.60
N ALA A 17 2.94 -9.99 0.55
CA ALA A 17 2.06 -10.72 -0.37
C ALA A 17 0.57 -10.49 -0.05
N ILE A 18 0.23 -10.32 1.24
CA ILE A 18 -1.12 -9.98 1.67
C ILE A 18 -1.45 -8.54 1.24
N LEU A 19 -0.54 -7.58 1.46
CA LEU A 19 -0.70 -6.19 1.05
C LEU A 19 -0.94 -6.04 -0.46
N GLY A 20 -0.07 -6.62 -1.28
CA GLY A 20 -0.23 -6.61 -2.74
C GLY A 20 -1.56 -7.20 -3.19
N SER A 21 -2.02 -8.28 -2.54
CA SER A 21 -3.32 -8.90 -2.88
C SER A 21 -4.52 -7.99 -2.55
N LEU A 22 -4.48 -7.29 -1.40
CA LEU A 22 -5.52 -6.34 -1.00
C LEU A 22 -5.56 -5.15 -1.96
N ALA A 23 -4.39 -4.62 -2.30
CA ALA A 23 -4.21 -3.52 -3.24
C ALA A 23 -4.79 -3.84 -4.63
N LEU A 24 -4.41 -4.99 -5.19
CA LEU A 24 -4.91 -5.45 -6.49
C LEU A 24 -6.42 -5.66 -6.48
N THR A 25 -6.95 -6.22 -5.40
CA THR A 25 -8.39 -6.42 -5.23
C THR A 25 -9.15 -5.10 -5.17
N ALA A 26 -8.65 -4.11 -4.42
CA ALA A 26 -9.29 -2.80 -4.34
C ALA A 26 -9.33 -2.09 -5.70
N LEU A 27 -8.20 -2.08 -6.42
CA LEU A 27 -8.07 -1.45 -7.73
C LEU A 27 -9.03 -2.08 -8.77
N LYS A 28 -9.08 -3.42 -8.83
CA LYS A 28 -9.94 -4.13 -9.80
C LYS A 28 -11.43 -3.95 -9.51
N ASN A 29 -11.81 -3.90 -8.24
CA ASN A 29 -13.18 -3.60 -7.85
C ASN A 29 -13.62 -2.22 -8.36
N TYR A 30 -12.75 -1.21 -8.27
CA TYR A 30 -13.07 0.11 -8.81
C TYR A 30 -13.22 0.08 -10.33
N GLN A 31 -12.26 -0.51 -11.05
CA GLN A 31 -12.29 -0.58 -12.52
C GLN A 31 -13.55 -1.27 -13.05
N ALA A 32 -13.98 -2.37 -12.42
CA ALA A 32 -15.21 -3.06 -12.79
C ALA A 32 -16.48 -2.21 -12.59
N ASN A 33 -16.54 -1.43 -11.50
CA ASN A 33 -17.66 -0.54 -11.24
C ASN A 33 -17.65 0.70 -12.15
N ALA A 34 -16.47 1.23 -12.49
CA ALA A 34 -16.32 2.35 -13.43
C ALA A 34 -16.78 1.96 -14.85
N ALA A 35 -16.43 0.75 -15.32
CA ALA A 35 -16.90 0.23 -16.60
C ALA A 35 -18.43 0.07 -16.66
N ALA A 36 -19.05 -0.42 -15.57
CA ALA A 36 -20.49 -0.60 -15.48
C ALA A 36 -21.29 0.72 -15.43
N SER A 37 -20.64 1.85 -15.10
CA SER A 37 -21.30 3.16 -14.98
C SER A 37 -21.44 3.91 -16.31
N THR A 38 -20.80 3.42 -17.38
CA THR A 38 -20.76 4.10 -18.69
C THR A 38 -21.84 3.59 -19.66
N GLU A 39 -22.48 2.45 -19.36
CA GLU A 39 -23.58 1.90 -20.15
C GLU A 39 -24.88 1.90 -19.34
N ALA A 40 -25.94 2.53 -19.86
CA ALA A 40 -27.25 2.68 -19.23
C ALA A 40 -28.09 1.37 -19.21
N ALA A 41 -27.47 0.24 -18.87
CA ALA A 41 -28.07 -1.07 -18.73
C ALA A 41 -28.03 -1.50 -17.24
N PRO A 42 -28.98 -2.33 -16.76
CA PRO A 42 -29.10 -2.65 -15.33
C PRO A 42 -27.79 -3.26 -14.82
N ALA A 43 -27.32 -2.75 -13.69
CA ALA A 43 -26.06 -3.10 -13.03
C ALA A 43 -25.94 -4.61 -12.74
N GLN A 44 -25.56 -5.38 -13.74
CA GLN A 44 -24.87 -6.64 -13.50
C GLN A 44 -23.49 -6.23 -13.02
N ARG A 45 -23.23 -6.41 -11.71
CA ARG A 45 -21.88 -6.31 -11.16
C ARG A 45 -21.01 -7.26 -11.98
N MET A 46 -20.27 -6.74 -12.94
CA MET A 46 -19.24 -7.51 -13.62
C MET A 46 -18.26 -7.97 -12.54
N ALA A 47 -17.97 -9.27 -12.52
CA ALA A 47 -16.91 -9.77 -11.67
C ALA A 47 -15.63 -9.00 -11.99
N PRO A 48 -14.85 -8.56 -10.98
CA PRO A 48 -13.61 -7.87 -11.23
C PRO A 48 -12.70 -8.73 -12.12
N PRO A 49 -11.96 -8.12 -13.06
CA PRO A 49 -11.06 -8.88 -13.93
C PRO A 49 -10.04 -9.65 -13.07
N PRO A 50 -9.61 -10.85 -13.47
CA PRO A 50 -8.67 -11.64 -12.68
C PRO A 50 -7.34 -10.91 -12.52
N VAL A 51 -6.65 -11.17 -11.40
CA VAL A 51 -5.27 -10.72 -11.18
C VAL A 51 -4.33 -11.41 -12.16
N THR A 52 -3.53 -10.63 -12.87
CA THR A 52 -2.54 -11.10 -13.83
C THR A 52 -1.23 -11.44 -13.13
N ARG A 53 -0.39 -12.25 -13.78
CA ARG A 53 0.90 -12.65 -13.22
C ARG A 53 1.87 -11.47 -13.18
N GLU A 54 1.77 -10.58 -14.15
CA GLU A 54 2.54 -9.35 -14.28
C GLU A 54 2.23 -8.39 -13.13
N GLU A 55 0.95 -8.20 -12.79
CA GLU A 55 0.52 -7.41 -11.63
C GLU A 55 1.05 -7.97 -10.31
N VAL A 56 1.04 -9.29 -10.14
CA VAL A 56 1.64 -9.94 -8.95
C VAL A 56 3.14 -9.71 -8.92
N ALA A 57 3.83 -9.89 -10.04
CA ALA A 57 5.26 -9.68 -10.12
C ALA A 57 5.67 -8.24 -9.76
N ASP A 58 4.88 -7.24 -10.20
CA ASP A 58 5.10 -5.83 -9.90
C ASP A 58 5.01 -5.52 -8.40
N VAL A 59 3.98 -6.03 -7.71
CA VAL A 59 3.79 -5.78 -6.27
C VAL A 59 4.77 -6.57 -5.40
N THR A 60 5.25 -7.71 -5.88
CA THR A 60 6.27 -8.52 -5.18
C THR A 60 7.71 -8.21 -5.62
N ASP A 61 7.95 -7.18 -6.44
CA ASP A 61 9.30 -6.83 -6.90
C ASP A 61 10.13 -6.24 -5.73
N PRO A 62 11.41 -6.62 -5.56
CA PRO A 62 12.23 -6.12 -4.45
C PRO A 62 12.37 -4.59 -4.39
N ARG A 63 12.23 -3.88 -5.52
CA ARG A 63 12.21 -2.40 -5.52
C ARG A 63 10.89 -1.87 -4.98
N THR A 64 9.79 -2.57 -5.27
CA THR A 64 8.48 -2.27 -4.70
C THR A 64 8.47 -2.52 -3.19
N GLU A 65 9.09 -3.59 -2.71
CA GLU A 65 9.21 -3.86 -1.27
C GLU A 65 9.92 -2.72 -0.53
N ARG A 66 11.04 -2.22 -1.07
CA ARG A 66 11.74 -1.05 -0.50
C ARG A 66 10.89 0.22 -0.55
N LEU A 67 10.17 0.44 -1.65
CA LEU A 67 9.27 1.59 -1.80
C LEU A 67 8.14 1.54 -0.76
N VAL A 68 7.55 0.37 -0.55
CA VAL A 68 6.50 0.15 0.44
C VAL A 68 7.03 0.35 1.85
N LEU A 69 8.20 -0.18 2.18
CA LEU A 69 8.84 0.08 3.47
C LEU A 69 9.03 1.58 3.71
N ARG A 70 9.53 2.33 2.72
CA ARG A 70 9.66 3.79 2.83
C ARG A 70 8.31 4.47 3.03
N ALA A 71 7.26 4.01 2.35
CA ALA A 71 5.92 4.55 2.49
C ALA A 71 5.31 4.30 3.88
N MET A 72 5.61 3.16 4.49
CA MET A 72 5.22 2.86 5.87
C MET A 72 5.94 3.79 6.85
N ILE A 73 7.25 3.98 6.65
CA ILE A 73 8.05 4.90 7.47
C ILE A 73 7.49 6.31 7.32
N ASP A 74 7.35 6.86 6.10
CA ASP A 74 6.80 8.21 5.89
C ASP A 74 5.42 8.41 6.49
N ALA A 75 4.56 7.39 6.45
CA ALA A 75 3.24 7.43 7.06
C ALA A 75 3.30 7.45 8.58
N ALA A 76 4.17 6.65 9.19
CA ALA A 76 4.37 6.64 10.64
C ALA A 76 4.90 7.99 11.19
N LYS A 77 5.54 8.80 10.35
CA LYS A 77 6.08 10.12 10.73
C LYS A 77 5.13 11.29 10.44
N ALA A 78 3.94 11.03 9.90
CA ALA A 78 3.10 12.05 9.27
C ALA A 78 2.65 13.18 10.21
N ASP A 79 2.54 12.93 11.51
CA ASP A 79 2.18 13.92 12.52
C ASP A 79 3.34 14.87 12.90
N GLY A 80 4.54 14.59 12.40
CA GLY A 80 5.77 15.34 12.67
C GLY A 80 6.40 15.05 14.04
N LYS A 81 5.92 14.05 14.78
CA LYS A 81 6.42 13.66 16.10
C LYS A 81 6.97 12.25 16.09
N VAL A 82 8.00 12.01 15.28
CA VAL A 82 8.84 10.83 15.52
C VAL A 82 9.72 11.16 16.72
N ASP A 83 9.28 10.78 17.90
CA ASP A 83 10.18 10.82 19.05
C ASP A 83 11.18 9.64 19.00
N GLN A 84 12.25 9.74 19.80
CA GLN A 84 13.24 8.67 19.82
C GLN A 84 12.67 7.34 20.32
N ASP A 85 11.59 7.35 21.10
CA ASP A 85 10.98 6.13 21.64
C ASP A 85 10.20 5.38 20.56
N GLU A 86 9.55 6.10 19.64
CA GLU A 86 8.84 5.53 18.49
C GLU A 86 9.82 4.91 17.48
N MET A 87 10.95 5.58 17.24
CA MET A 87 12.08 5.04 16.48
C MET A 87 12.63 3.75 17.12
N GLN A 88 12.84 3.74 18.44
CA GLN A 88 13.30 2.55 19.17
C GLN A 88 12.26 1.43 19.16
N ARG A 89 10.96 1.74 19.17
CA ARG A 89 9.89 0.74 19.03
C ARG A 89 9.88 0.14 17.64
N ILE A 90 9.94 0.94 16.58
CA ILE A 90 9.99 0.42 15.20
C ILE A 90 11.22 -0.48 15.02
N ILE A 91 12.40 -0.03 15.47
CA ILE A 91 13.64 -0.82 15.39
C ILE A 91 13.60 -2.05 16.31
N GLY A 92 12.96 -1.95 17.47
CA GLY A 92 12.87 -3.02 18.46
C GLY A 92 11.81 -4.09 18.14
N GLN A 93 10.80 -3.76 17.33
CA GLN A 93 9.83 -4.71 16.77
C GLN A 93 10.42 -5.55 15.62
N ILE A 94 11.55 -5.11 15.05
CA ILE A 94 12.30 -5.89 14.09
C ILE A 94 13.02 -7.01 14.84
N GLU A 95 12.60 -8.26 14.64
CA GLU A 95 13.17 -9.42 15.34
C GLU A 95 14.71 -9.47 15.16
N PRO A 96 15.50 -9.66 16.24
CA PRO A 96 16.93 -9.84 16.13
C PRO A 96 17.29 -10.97 15.16
N GLY A 97 17.94 -10.65 14.04
CA GLY A 97 18.33 -11.60 12.99
C GLY A 97 17.38 -11.69 11.79
N SER A 98 16.24 -10.98 11.81
CA SER A 98 15.32 -10.89 10.66
C SER A 98 15.69 -9.78 9.66
N VAL A 99 16.53 -8.84 10.08
CA VAL A 99 16.92 -7.64 9.31
C VAL A 99 18.41 -7.42 9.45
N THR A 100 19.08 -7.16 8.33
CA THR A 100 20.53 -6.95 8.30
C THR A 100 20.90 -5.58 8.91
N PRO A 101 22.16 -5.39 9.36
CA PRO A 101 22.62 -4.08 9.82
C PRO A 101 22.41 -2.95 8.80
N GLU A 102 22.53 -3.26 7.51
CA GLU A 102 22.33 -2.31 6.41
C GLU A 102 20.86 -1.88 6.29
N GLU A 103 19.94 -2.83 6.41
CA GLU A 103 18.50 -2.54 6.39
C GLU A 103 18.06 -1.75 7.62
N ARG A 104 18.64 -2.04 8.79
CA ARG A 104 18.43 -1.23 10.00
C ARG A 104 18.92 0.21 9.80
N GLN A 105 20.13 0.37 9.24
CA GLN A 105 20.67 1.71 8.97
C GLN A 105 19.79 2.46 7.96
N TYR A 106 19.29 1.78 6.93
CA TYR A 106 18.36 2.36 5.97
C TYR A 106 17.09 2.90 6.65
N VAL A 107 16.49 2.13 7.56
CA VAL A 107 15.30 2.56 8.32
C VAL A 107 15.61 3.78 9.19
N ILE A 108 16.77 3.81 9.86
CA ILE A 108 17.23 4.95 10.66
C ILE A 108 17.39 6.20 9.79
N ASP A 109 18.08 6.07 8.66
CA ASP A 109 18.33 7.17 7.74
C ASP A 109 17.00 7.72 7.20
N GLU A 110 16.08 6.84 6.79
CA GLU A 110 14.76 7.24 6.30
C GLU A 110 13.90 7.88 7.39
N MET A 111 14.03 7.42 8.65
CA MET A 111 13.33 8.05 9.78
C MET A 111 13.78 9.48 10.04
N SER A 112 15.04 9.81 9.75
CA SER A 112 15.58 11.18 9.90
C SER A 112 15.11 12.16 8.81
N ARG A 113 14.49 11.64 7.73
CA ARG A 113 14.08 12.44 6.56
C ARG A 113 12.63 12.91 6.72
N PRO A 114 12.29 14.13 6.26
CA PRO A 114 10.89 14.56 6.18
C PRO A 114 10.07 13.61 5.29
N ALA A 115 8.80 13.40 5.63
CA ALA A 115 7.91 12.60 4.79
C ALA A 115 7.74 13.24 3.40
N ASP A 116 7.86 12.45 2.34
CA ASP A 116 7.79 12.92 0.94
C ASP A 116 6.84 12.06 0.08
N PRO A 117 5.52 12.29 0.20
CA PRO A 117 4.52 11.61 -0.64
C PRO A 117 4.77 11.78 -2.14
N GLY A 118 5.34 12.92 -2.56
CA GLY A 118 5.67 13.19 -3.95
C GLY A 118 6.85 12.35 -4.44
N GLY A 119 7.87 12.18 -3.59
CA GLY A 119 9.02 11.31 -3.83
C GLY A 119 8.62 9.83 -3.95
N LEU A 120 7.73 9.36 -3.07
CA LEU A 120 7.14 8.02 -3.17
C LEU A 120 6.44 7.81 -4.51
N ALA A 121 5.56 8.74 -4.90
CA ALA A 121 4.78 8.62 -6.13
C ALA A 121 5.63 8.61 -7.41
N ARG A 122 6.82 9.22 -7.40
CA ARG A 122 7.75 9.22 -8.55
C ARG A 122 8.38 7.85 -8.82
N GLU A 123 8.46 6.99 -7.81
CA GLU A 123 9.05 5.65 -7.93
C GLU A 123 8.02 4.56 -8.26
N VAL A 124 6.72 4.91 -8.21
CA VAL A 124 5.63 4.00 -8.56
C VAL A 124 5.62 3.73 -10.06
N ARG A 125 5.58 2.44 -10.42
CA ARG A 125 5.68 1.97 -11.81
C ARG A 125 4.36 1.49 -12.40
N SER A 126 3.36 1.23 -11.56
CA SER A 126 2.05 0.78 -12.01
C SER A 126 0.95 1.17 -11.02
N PRO A 127 -0.32 1.22 -11.45
CA PRO A 127 -1.45 1.47 -10.55
C PRO A 127 -1.57 0.44 -9.42
N ALA A 128 -1.13 -0.80 -9.66
CA ALA A 128 -1.07 -1.85 -8.64
C ALA A 128 -0.11 -1.47 -7.50
N VAL A 129 1.11 -1.06 -7.85
CA VAL A 129 2.10 -0.58 -6.89
C VAL A 129 1.62 0.70 -6.18
N ALA A 130 0.91 1.59 -6.88
CA ALA A 130 0.30 2.77 -6.27
C ALA A 130 -0.67 2.40 -5.15
N ALA A 131 -1.57 1.45 -5.42
CA ALA A 131 -2.55 0.98 -4.44
C ALA A 131 -1.87 0.27 -3.26
N GLU A 132 -0.77 -0.47 -3.50
CA GLU A 132 -0.01 -1.15 -2.46
C GLU A 132 0.73 -0.18 -1.53
N VAL A 133 1.40 0.82 -2.10
CA VAL A 133 2.05 1.91 -1.35
C VAL A 133 1.05 2.59 -0.42
N TYR A 134 -0.13 2.93 -0.94
CA TYR A 134 -1.18 3.54 -0.12
C TYR A 134 -1.70 2.60 0.97
N ALA A 135 -1.95 1.32 0.64
CA ALA A 135 -2.43 0.33 1.59
C ALA A 135 -1.45 0.13 2.75
N ALA A 136 -0.15 0.07 2.45
CA ALA A 136 0.89 -0.05 3.45
C ALA A 136 0.97 1.19 4.34
N SER A 137 0.87 2.40 3.77
CA SER A 137 0.81 3.63 4.55
C SER A 137 -0.40 3.67 5.49
N ILE A 138 -1.59 3.23 5.06
CA ILE A 138 -2.77 3.14 5.93
C ILE A 138 -2.53 2.23 7.14
N LEU A 139 -1.84 1.11 6.93
CA LEU A 139 -1.60 0.13 8.00
C LEU A 139 -0.49 0.55 8.96
N ALA A 140 0.42 1.41 8.52
CA ALA A 140 1.51 1.92 9.34
C ALA A 140 1.12 3.16 10.16
N ILE A 141 0.16 3.95 9.67
CA ILE A 141 -0.25 5.22 10.29
C ILE A 141 -1.40 5.01 11.27
N HIS A 142 -1.35 5.69 12.41
CA HIS A 142 -2.52 5.88 13.26
C HIS A 142 -3.26 7.12 12.74
N ILE A 143 -4.58 7.08 12.57
CA ILE A 143 -5.32 8.20 11.96
C ILE A 143 -6.12 8.91 13.05
N ASP A 144 -5.45 9.67 13.92
CA ASP A 144 -6.06 10.38 15.04
C ASP A 144 -5.94 11.91 14.96
N THR A 145 -4.96 12.41 14.20
CA THR A 145 -4.72 13.84 13.95
C THR A 145 -5.14 14.27 12.53
N GLU A 146 -5.31 15.58 12.36
CA GLU A 146 -5.54 16.16 11.03
C GLU A 146 -4.28 16.10 10.15
N ALA A 147 -3.08 16.07 10.75
CA ALA A 147 -1.81 15.96 10.01
C ALA A 147 -1.69 14.62 9.29
N GLU A 148 -2.03 13.52 9.96
CA GLU A 148 -2.02 12.16 9.39
C GLU A 148 -3.08 12.01 8.28
N ARG A 149 -4.28 12.57 8.51
CA ARG A 149 -5.34 12.61 7.48
C ARG A 149 -4.88 13.39 6.25
N ALA A 150 -4.25 14.55 6.45
CA ALA A 150 -3.70 15.35 5.38
C ALA A 150 -2.59 14.63 4.62
N TYR A 151 -1.70 13.91 5.32
CA TYR A 151 -0.68 13.07 4.70
C TYR A 151 -1.32 12.02 3.78
N LEU A 152 -2.31 11.26 4.25
CA LEU A 152 -2.96 10.24 3.43
C LEU A 152 -3.70 10.84 2.22
N ARG A 153 -4.36 11.99 2.37
CA ARG A 153 -4.98 12.68 1.22
C ARG A 153 -3.94 13.14 0.19
N ASN A 154 -2.82 13.69 0.65
CA ASN A 154 -1.73 14.12 -0.20
C ASN A 154 -1.10 12.93 -0.93
N LEU A 155 -0.90 11.81 -0.23
CA LEU A 155 -0.38 10.57 -0.79
C LEU A 155 -1.33 10.01 -1.85
N ALA A 156 -2.63 9.88 -1.56
CA ALA A 156 -3.62 9.42 -2.54
C ALA A 156 -3.62 10.28 -3.82
N THR A 157 -3.52 11.60 -3.66
CA THR A 157 -3.44 12.55 -4.77
C THR A 157 -2.15 12.36 -5.58
N ALA A 158 -1.00 12.25 -4.91
CA ALA A 158 0.30 12.07 -5.56
C ALA A 158 0.35 10.75 -6.35
N LEU A 159 -0.22 9.68 -5.79
CA LEU A 159 -0.33 8.36 -6.39
C LEU A 159 -1.40 8.29 -7.49
N ARG A 160 -2.19 9.35 -7.69
CA ARG A 160 -3.30 9.43 -8.65
C ARG A 160 -4.33 8.30 -8.45
N LEU A 161 -4.57 7.93 -7.19
CA LEU A 161 -5.60 6.97 -6.85
C LEU A 161 -6.97 7.63 -6.91
N ASP A 162 -7.92 6.93 -7.49
CA ASP A 162 -9.31 7.37 -7.50
C ASP A 162 -9.96 7.17 -6.13
N ALA A 163 -11.04 7.92 -5.88
CA ALA A 163 -11.75 7.89 -4.61
C ALA A 163 -12.35 6.51 -4.28
N GLY A 164 -12.74 5.72 -5.28
CA GLY A 164 -13.33 4.39 -5.07
C GLY A 164 -12.29 3.37 -4.61
N THR A 165 -11.09 3.37 -5.21
CA THR A 165 -9.96 2.54 -4.77
C THR A 165 -9.54 2.93 -3.36
N VAL A 166 -9.39 4.24 -3.07
CA VAL A 166 -9.06 4.73 -1.72
C VAL A 166 -10.09 4.27 -0.69
N GLN A 167 -11.38 4.50 -0.96
CA GLN A 167 -12.46 4.09 -0.05
C GLN A 167 -12.44 2.58 0.18
N ARG A 168 -12.20 1.79 -0.86
CA ARG A 168 -12.15 0.33 -0.77
C ARG A 168 -10.98 -0.14 0.08
N LEU A 169 -9.81 0.50 -0.04
CA LEU A 169 -8.64 0.19 0.79
C LEU A 169 -8.92 0.44 2.27
N HIS A 170 -9.51 1.59 2.63
CA HIS A 170 -9.94 1.88 4.01
C HIS A 170 -10.92 0.85 4.56
N GLN A 171 -11.92 0.43 3.77
CA GLN A 171 -12.85 -0.62 4.17
C GLN A 171 -12.16 -1.97 4.42
N MET A 172 -11.17 -2.31 3.59
CA MET A 172 -10.48 -3.59 3.67
C MET A 172 -9.47 -3.64 4.82
N THR A 173 -8.88 -2.50 5.20
CA THR A 173 -7.98 -2.38 6.35
C THR A 173 -8.71 -2.12 7.67
N GLY A 174 -9.98 -1.69 7.61
CA GLY A 174 -10.74 -1.25 8.78
C GLY A 174 -10.36 0.16 9.27
N ALA A 175 -9.52 0.88 8.53
CA ALA A 175 -9.09 2.23 8.87
C ALA A 175 -10.19 3.26 8.59
N PRO A 176 -10.24 4.37 9.36
CA PRO A 176 -11.19 5.44 9.11
C PRO A 176 -10.86 6.18 7.82
N ALA A 177 -11.89 6.49 7.03
CA ALA A 177 -11.76 7.29 5.81
C ALA A 177 -11.19 8.70 6.10
N VAL A 178 -10.54 9.29 5.10
CA VAL A 178 -9.79 10.56 5.19
C VAL A 178 -10.17 11.57 4.12
#